data_AF-A0A659PV25-F1
#
_entry.id   AF-A0A659PV25-F1
#
_cell.length_a   1.000
_cell.length_b   1.000
_cell.length_c   1.000
_cell.angle_alpha   90.00
_cell.angle_beta   90.00
_cell.angle_gamma   90.00
#
_symmetry.space_group_name_H-M   'P 1'
#
loop_
_entity.id
_entity.type
_entity.pdbx_description
1 polymer ?
#
loop_
_entity_poly.entity_id
_entity_poly.type
_entity_poly.pdbx_seq_one_letter_code
_entity_poly.pdbx_strand_id
1 'polypeptide(L)'
;MWDVIDLSRWQFALTALYHFLFVPLTLGLIFLLAVMETIYVVTGKTVYRDMTRFWGKLFGINFALGVATGLTMEFQFGTNWSLYSNYVGDIFGAPLAMEALLAFFLESTFVGLFFFGWQRLNKYQHLLVTWLVAFGSNISALWILNANGWMQYPTGAHFNIDTLRMEMSSFSDLVFNPVSQVKFVHTVMSGYVTGAMFIMSISAWYLLRGREREVALRSFAIGSVFGTLAILGTLQLGDSSAYEVAQIQPVNLAGGEGAWQTEPAPAPFHLIAWPQQEQERNAFAVKIPALLGILATHSLDTPVPGLKNLMDDTLPRLKRGREAWLLMQEIAQGNRSPQVLNAFHAVEGDLGYGILLAKYAPDMNHVTPEQYRAAQRGAIPQVAPVFWSFRIMVGCGSLLLVVMLIALIQTLRMRIDQHRWVLRMTLWSLPLPWIAIEAGWFMTEFGRQPWAIQDILPTWYAHSALTPGQLAFSMGLILGLYTLFLIAEVYLMQKYARLGPSAMQHQQQAQQQG
;
A
#
# COMPACT_ATOMS: atom_id res chain seq x y z
N MET A 1 17.83 -16.08 18.15
CA MET A 1 17.54 -16.78 16.88
C MET A 1 16.10 -16.40 16.53
N TRP A 2 15.82 -15.95 15.31
CA TRP A 2 14.45 -15.60 14.92
C TRP A 2 13.57 -16.84 14.91
N ASP A 3 12.34 -16.69 15.40
CA ASP A 3 11.37 -17.76 15.40
C ASP A 3 10.63 -17.85 14.04
N VAL A 4 9.70 -18.80 13.93
CA VAL A 4 8.92 -19.04 12.71
C VAL A 4 8.07 -17.82 12.36
N ILE A 5 7.50 -17.13 13.36
CA ILE A 5 6.61 -15.99 13.15
C ILE A 5 7.40 -14.79 12.62
N ASP A 6 8.55 -14.49 13.24
CA ASP A 6 9.44 -13.42 12.79
C ASP A 6 9.91 -13.66 11.36
N LEU A 7 10.31 -14.89 11.03
CA LEU A 7 10.75 -15.24 9.68
C LEU A 7 9.61 -15.14 8.65
N SER A 8 8.40 -15.61 8.97
CA SER A 8 7.23 -15.48 8.09
C SER A 8 6.87 -14.01 7.84
N ARG A 9 6.92 -13.17 8.87
CA ARG A 9 6.69 -11.71 8.75
C ARG A 9 7.75 -11.04 7.91
N TRP A 10 9.04 -11.35 8.13
CA TRP A 10 10.12 -10.81 7.31
C TRP A 10 10.03 -11.23 5.86
N GLN A 11 9.74 -12.50 5.60
CA GLN A 11 9.59 -12.99 4.24
C GLN A 11 8.44 -12.28 3.51
N PHE A 12 7.27 -12.18 4.15
CA PHE A 12 6.12 -11.46 3.57
C PHE A 12 6.42 -9.98 3.36
N ALA A 13 7.01 -9.31 4.35
CA ALA A 13 7.39 -7.91 4.25
C ALA A 13 8.34 -7.66 3.08
N LEU A 14 9.40 -8.47 2.95
CA LEU A 14 10.37 -8.32 1.87
C LEU A 14 9.72 -8.55 0.50
N THR A 15 8.89 -9.57 0.36
CA THR A 15 8.18 -9.83 -0.90
C THR A 15 7.22 -8.70 -1.27
N ALA A 16 6.44 -8.19 -0.30
CA ALA A 16 5.50 -7.10 -0.50
C ALA A 16 6.19 -5.79 -0.90
N LEU A 17 7.24 -5.39 -0.16
CA LEU A 17 8.02 -4.18 -0.45
C LEU A 17 8.68 -4.30 -1.84
N TYR A 18 9.26 -5.46 -2.20
CA TYR A 18 9.81 -5.65 -3.54
C TYR A 18 8.74 -5.54 -4.64
N HIS A 19 7.59 -6.16 -4.45
CA HIS A 19 6.49 -6.07 -5.41
C HIS A 19 6.06 -4.62 -5.62
N PHE A 20 5.96 -3.86 -4.53
CA PHE A 20 5.51 -2.47 -4.58
C PHE A 20 6.56 -1.47 -5.11
N LEU A 21 7.78 -1.91 -5.42
CA LEU A 21 8.69 -1.13 -6.27
C LEU A 21 8.17 -0.98 -7.71
N PHE A 22 7.46 -2.00 -8.21
CA PHE A 22 7.05 -2.06 -9.61
C PHE A 22 5.60 -1.63 -9.82
N VAL A 23 4.70 -1.94 -8.88
CA VAL A 23 3.26 -1.61 -8.96
C VAL A 23 2.96 -0.13 -9.24
N PRO A 24 3.47 0.85 -8.47
CA PRO A 24 3.09 2.25 -8.66
C PRO A 24 3.57 2.79 -10.01
N LEU A 25 4.69 2.27 -10.54
CA LEU A 25 5.17 2.66 -11.85
C LEU A 25 4.26 2.13 -12.97
N THR A 26 3.75 0.89 -12.86
CA THR A 26 2.74 0.34 -13.77
C THR A 26 1.47 1.20 -13.76
N LEU A 27 0.90 1.44 -12.57
CA LEU A 27 -0.33 2.24 -12.40
C LEU A 27 -0.21 3.64 -13.01
N GLY A 28 0.90 4.33 -12.76
CA GLY A 28 1.12 5.68 -13.28
C GLY A 28 1.42 5.72 -14.78
N LEU A 29 2.31 4.83 -15.26
CA LEU A 29 2.72 4.85 -16.67
C LEU A 29 1.56 4.50 -17.60
N ILE A 30 0.70 3.54 -17.26
CA ILE A 30 -0.35 3.10 -18.19
C ILE A 30 -1.38 4.21 -18.47
N PHE A 31 -1.74 5.02 -17.47
CA PHE A 31 -2.58 6.19 -17.67
C PHE A 31 -1.88 7.28 -18.48
N LEU A 32 -0.59 7.52 -18.22
CA LEU A 32 0.20 8.46 -19.02
C LEU A 32 0.31 8.01 -20.49
N LEU A 33 0.45 6.71 -20.75
CA LEU A 33 0.44 6.12 -22.08
C LEU A 33 -0.92 6.31 -22.77
N ALA A 34 -2.02 6.05 -22.06
CA ALA A 34 -3.37 6.27 -22.54
C ALA A 34 -3.63 7.76 -22.90
N VAL A 35 -3.15 8.69 -22.07
CA VAL A 35 -3.20 10.13 -22.35
C VAL A 35 -2.38 10.49 -23.59
N MET A 36 -1.13 10.02 -23.70
CA MET A 36 -0.28 10.29 -24.86
C MET A 36 -0.90 9.75 -26.15
N GLU A 37 -1.45 8.54 -26.11
CA GLU A 37 -2.07 7.93 -27.27
C GLU A 37 -3.40 8.60 -27.65
N THR A 38 -4.18 9.04 -26.66
CA THR A 38 -5.38 9.85 -26.90
C THR A 38 -5.01 11.12 -27.67
N ILE A 39 -3.96 11.82 -27.23
CA ILE A 39 -3.46 13.02 -27.92
C ILE A 39 -3.01 12.69 -29.35
N TYR A 40 -2.34 11.55 -29.56
CA TYR A 40 -1.98 11.08 -30.90
C TYR A 40 -3.22 10.88 -31.78
N VAL A 41 -4.22 10.16 -31.30
CA VAL A 41 -5.42 9.81 -32.08
C VAL A 41 -6.21 11.05 -32.48
N VAL A 42 -6.35 12.00 -31.54
CA VAL A 42 -7.09 13.26 -31.72
C VAL A 42 -6.33 14.24 -32.61
N THR A 43 -5.03 14.44 -32.37
CA THR A 43 -4.25 15.47 -33.08
C THR A 43 -3.60 15.00 -34.37
N GLY A 44 -3.43 13.69 -34.55
CA GLY A 44 -2.68 13.08 -35.66
C GLY A 44 -1.16 13.28 -35.59
N LYS A 45 -0.64 13.97 -34.57
CA LYS A 45 0.80 14.27 -34.46
C LYS A 45 1.57 13.01 -34.04
N THR A 46 2.41 12.50 -34.94
CA THR A 46 3.15 11.23 -34.78
C THR A 46 4.14 11.22 -33.62
N VAL A 47 4.62 12.38 -33.17
CA VAL A 47 5.47 12.48 -31.98
C VAL A 47 4.83 11.83 -30.74
N TYR A 48 3.51 11.93 -30.56
CA TYR A 48 2.82 11.32 -29.42
C TYR A 48 2.71 9.80 -29.54
N ARG A 49 2.58 9.26 -30.77
CA ARG A 49 2.67 7.82 -31.02
C ARG A 49 4.06 7.30 -30.63
N ASP A 50 5.10 8.03 -31.03
CA ASP A 50 6.48 7.63 -30.76
C ASP A 50 6.80 7.76 -29.26
N MET A 51 6.23 8.76 -28.58
CA MET A 51 6.23 8.86 -27.11
C MET A 51 5.56 7.65 -26.46
N THR A 52 4.33 7.28 -26.85
CA THR A 52 3.62 6.11 -26.32
C THR A 52 4.44 4.83 -26.50
N ARG A 53 5.05 4.62 -27.67
CA ARG A 53 5.92 3.45 -27.90
C ARG A 53 7.17 3.46 -27.02
N PHE A 54 7.81 4.62 -26.84
CA PHE A 54 9.01 4.73 -26.02
C PHE A 54 8.74 4.48 -24.55
N TRP A 55 7.78 5.19 -23.98
CA TRP A 55 7.39 4.98 -22.58
C TRP A 55 6.78 3.59 -22.38
N GLY A 56 6.08 3.06 -23.39
CA GLY A 56 5.55 1.70 -23.42
C GLY A 56 6.64 0.64 -23.25
N LYS A 57 7.82 0.84 -23.84
CA LYS A 57 8.95 -0.09 -23.65
C LYS A 57 9.42 -0.13 -22.20
N LEU A 58 9.55 1.02 -21.55
CA LEU A 58 9.93 1.09 -20.13
C LEU A 58 8.84 0.50 -19.25
N PHE A 59 7.57 0.81 -19.55
CA PHE A 59 6.41 0.17 -18.93
C PHE A 59 6.49 -1.36 -19.02
N GLY A 60 6.78 -1.93 -20.19
CA GLY A 60 6.88 -3.39 -20.36
C GLY A 60 7.99 -4.05 -19.55
N ILE A 61 9.13 -3.36 -19.39
CA ILE A 61 10.25 -3.84 -18.55
C ILE A 61 9.81 -3.92 -17.08
N ASN A 62 9.17 -2.85 -16.57
CA ASN A 62 8.65 -2.81 -15.21
C ASN A 62 7.51 -3.82 -14.98
N PHE A 63 6.58 -3.89 -15.93
CA PHE A 63 5.40 -4.74 -15.87
C PHE A 63 5.76 -6.22 -15.72
N ALA A 64 6.79 -6.69 -16.44
CA ALA A 64 7.25 -8.07 -16.35
C ALA A 64 7.66 -8.47 -14.92
N LEU A 65 8.38 -7.60 -14.21
CA LEU A 65 8.74 -7.86 -12.80
C LEU A 65 7.57 -7.68 -11.85
N GLY A 66 6.66 -6.74 -12.12
CA GLY A 66 5.40 -6.61 -11.40
C GLY A 66 4.61 -7.92 -11.39
N VAL A 67 4.43 -8.55 -12.55
CA VAL A 67 3.76 -9.85 -12.67
C VAL A 67 4.51 -10.95 -11.92
N ALA A 68 5.83 -11.06 -12.12
CA ALA A 68 6.64 -12.11 -11.49
C ALA A 68 6.61 -12.04 -9.94
N THR A 69 6.68 -10.83 -9.39
CA THR A 69 6.61 -10.61 -7.94
C THR A 69 5.18 -10.78 -7.40
N GLY A 70 4.16 -10.39 -8.17
CA GLY A 70 2.74 -10.58 -7.82
C GLY A 70 2.36 -12.06 -7.65
N LEU A 71 2.87 -12.94 -8.53
CA LEU A 71 2.66 -14.39 -8.39
C LEU A 71 3.17 -14.92 -7.03
N THR A 72 4.31 -14.41 -6.57
CA THR A 72 4.88 -14.86 -5.29
C THR A 72 4.02 -14.38 -4.12
N MET A 73 3.50 -13.14 -4.18
CA MET A 73 2.60 -12.59 -3.17
C MET A 73 1.33 -13.41 -3.03
N GLU A 74 0.68 -13.77 -4.15
CA GLU A 74 -0.54 -14.56 -4.15
C GLU A 74 -0.34 -15.92 -3.47
N PHE A 75 0.74 -16.64 -3.81
CA PHE A 75 1.02 -17.94 -3.20
C PHE A 75 1.47 -17.86 -1.73
N GLN A 76 2.04 -16.73 -1.28
CA GLN A 76 2.49 -16.60 0.10
C GLN A 76 1.38 -16.63 1.13
N PHE A 77 0.16 -16.19 0.79
CA PHE A 77 -1.01 -16.35 1.65
C PHE A 77 -1.27 -17.84 1.94
N GLY A 78 -1.10 -18.72 0.95
CA GLY A 78 -1.30 -20.16 1.11
C GLY A 78 -0.14 -20.89 1.81
N THR A 79 1.11 -20.55 1.48
CA THR A 79 2.28 -21.30 1.98
C THR A 79 2.61 -20.94 3.44
N ASN A 80 2.67 -19.65 3.76
CA ASN A 80 3.20 -19.17 5.04
C ASN A 80 2.12 -18.75 6.05
N TRP A 81 0.88 -18.59 5.57
CA TRP A 81 -0.26 -18.09 6.34
C TRP A 81 -1.47 -19.02 6.19
N SER A 82 -1.29 -20.32 6.43
CA SER A 82 -2.36 -21.31 6.23
C SER A 82 -3.53 -21.13 7.20
N LEU A 83 -3.26 -20.82 8.48
CA LEU A 83 -4.30 -20.53 9.47
C LEU A 83 -5.06 -19.27 9.10
N TYR A 84 -4.38 -18.21 8.67
CA TYR A 84 -5.03 -17.02 8.09
C TYR A 84 -5.96 -17.40 6.94
N SER A 85 -5.45 -18.14 5.95
CA SER A 85 -6.20 -18.51 4.76
C SER A 85 -7.43 -19.37 5.08
N ASN A 86 -7.34 -20.24 6.07
CA ASN A 86 -8.49 -21.02 6.53
C ASN A 86 -9.49 -20.15 7.32
N TYR A 87 -9.00 -19.28 8.19
CA TYR A 87 -9.81 -18.50 9.13
C TYR A 87 -10.61 -17.40 8.45
N VAL A 88 -10.09 -16.77 7.38
CA VAL A 88 -10.77 -15.66 6.69
C VAL A 88 -10.96 -15.87 5.19
N GLY A 89 -10.68 -17.08 4.67
CA GLY A 89 -10.72 -17.37 3.24
C GLY A 89 -12.06 -17.10 2.55
N ASP A 90 -13.18 -17.25 3.28
CA ASP A 90 -14.52 -16.99 2.76
C ASP A 90 -14.75 -15.51 2.38
N ILE A 91 -14.09 -14.59 3.10
CA ILE A 91 -14.19 -13.15 2.87
C ILE A 91 -13.00 -12.63 2.06
N PHE A 92 -11.78 -12.91 2.53
CA PHE A 92 -10.55 -12.39 1.93
C PHE A 92 -10.27 -13.01 0.56
N GLY A 93 -10.65 -14.28 0.35
CA GLY A 93 -10.43 -14.98 -0.92
C GLY A 93 -11.29 -14.44 -2.07
N ALA A 94 -12.46 -13.89 -1.79
CA ALA A 94 -13.39 -13.44 -2.83
C ALA A 94 -12.86 -12.24 -3.63
N PRO A 95 -12.36 -11.14 -3.02
CA PRO A 95 -11.71 -10.06 -3.76
C PRO A 95 -10.50 -10.52 -4.57
N LEU A 96 -9.65 -11.42 -4.05
CA LEU A 96 -8.49 -11.96 -4.77
C LEU A 96 -8.92 -12.74 -6.02
N ALA A 97 -9.97 -13.56 -5.92
CA ALA A 97 -10.52 -14.25 -7.09
C ALA A 97 -11.11 -13.27 -8.12
N MET A 98 -11.77 -12.20 -7.66
CA MET A 98 -12.33 -11.16 -8.53
C MET A 98 -11.23 -10.35 -9.23
N GLU A 99 -10.13 -10.06 -8.55
CA GLU A 99 -8.94 -9.48 -9.14
C GLU A 99 -8.42 -10.32 -10.31
N ALA A 100 -8.24 -11.64 -10.09
CA ALA A 100 -7.76 -12.54 -11.12
C ALA A 100 -8.71 -12.59 -12.33
N LEU A 101 -10.01 -12.77 -12.10
CA LEU A 101 -11.01 -12.96 -13.15
C LEU A 101 -11.31 -11.70 -13.96
N LEU A 102 -11.41 -10.54 -13.30
CA LEU A 102 -11.82 -9.29 -13.96
C LEU A 102 -10.64 -8.42 -14.39
N ALA A 103 -9.60 -8.30 -13.54
CA ALA A 103 -8.52 -7.36 -13.77
C ALA A 103 -7.34 -8.02 -14.49
N PHE A 104 -6.79 -9.10 -13.93
CA PHE A 104 -5.59 -9.73 -14.49
C PHE A 104 -5.81 -10.26 -15.90
N PHE A 105 -6.96 -10.88 -16.19
CA PHE A 105 -7.29 -11.29 -17.55
C PHE A 105 -7.38 -10.11 -18.51
N LEU A 106 -8.01 -9.00 -18.08
CA LEU A 106 -8.15 -7.81 -18.91
C LEU A 106 -6.78 -7.21 -19.21
N GLU A 107 -6.00 -6.92 -18.17
CA GLU A 107 -4.68 -6.30 -18.29
C GLU A 107 -3.70 -7.20 -19.06
N SER A 108 -3.57 -8.48 -18.70
CA SER A 108 -2.59 -9.40 -19.30
C SER A 108 -2.91 -9.75 -20.76
N THR A 109 -4.19 -9.75 -21.14
CA THR A 109 -4.59 -9.96 -22.53
C THR A 109 -4.34 -8.72 -23.37
N PHE A 110 -4.80 -7.56 -22.89
CA PHE A 110 -4.71 -6.31 -23.65
C PHE A 110 -3.30 -5.72 -23.68
N VAL A 111 -2.43 -6.01 -22.70
CA VAL A 111 -1.02 -5.57 -22.73
C VAL A 111 -0.25 -6.24 -23.89
N GLY A 112 -0.54 -7.50 -24.20
CA GLY A 112 0.00 -8.16 -25.39
C GLY A 112 -0.43 -7.43 -26.67
N LEU A 113 -1.71 -7.08 -26.77
CA LEU A 113 -2.24 -6.29 -27.89
C LEU A 113 -1.67 -4.88 -27.94
N PHE A 114 -1.37 -4.24 -26.81
CA PHE A 114 -0.72 -2.93 -26.76
C PHE A 114 0.68 -2.94 -27.38
N PHE A 115 1.45 -4.00 -27.17
CA PHE A 115 2.81 -4.11 -27.74
C PHE A 115 2.81 -4.53 -29.21
N PHE A 116 1.96 -5.48 -29.59
CA PHE A 116 2.01 -6.12 -30.91
C PHE A 116 0.92 -5.64 -31.88
N GLY A 117 -0.07 -4.87 -31.39
CA GLY A 117 -1.23 -4.42 -32.15
C GLY A 117 -0.99 -3.23 -33.07
N TRP A 118 0.14 -2.53 -32.96
CA TRP A 118 0.42 -1.29 -33.70
C TRP A 118 0.28 -1.38 -35.23
N GLN A 119 0.47 -2.55 -35.83
CA GLN A 119 0.34 -2.78 -37.28
C GLN A 119 -0.93 -3.57 -37.65
N ARG A 120 -1.65 -4.11 -36.66
CA ARG A 120 -2.83 -4.97 -36.86
C ARG A 120 -4.14 -4.30 -36.49
N LEU A 121 -4.10 -3.27 -35.65
CA LEU A 121 -5.25 -2.50 -35.19
C LEU A 121 -5.21 -1.11 -35.81
N ASN A 122 -6.38 -0.54 -36.07
CA ASN A 122 -6.46 0.88 -36.39
C ASN A 122 -6.19 1.73 -35.14
N LYS A 123 -5.93 3.03 -35.32
CA LYS A 123 -5.56 3.93 -34.21
C LYS A 123 -6.61 4.04 -33.10
N TYR A 124 -7.90 3.89 -33.40
CA TYR A 124 -8.98 3.94 -32.40
C TYR A 124 -9.08 2.63 -31.62
N GLN A 125 -8.93 1.50 -32.31
CA GLN A 125 -8.88 0.18 -31.68
C GLN A 125 -7.67 0.05 -30.76
N HIS A 126 -6.49 0.51 -31.19
CA HIS A 126 -5.29 0.49 -30.35
C HIS A 126 -5.46 1.39 -29.12
N LEU A 127 -6.07 2.57 -29.28
CA LEU A 127 -6.38 3.44 -28.15
C LEU A 127 -7.34 2.78 -27.14
N LEU A 128 -8.36 2.08 -27.62
CA LEU A 128 -9.27 1.31 -26.75
C LEU A 128 -8.49 0.25 -25.96
N VAL A 129 -7.58 -0.49 -26.62
CA VAL A 129 -6.70 -1.45 -25.95
C VAL A 129 -5.91 -0.77 -24.82
N THR A 130 -5.27 0.37 -25.08
CA THR A 130 -4.47 1.08 -24.08
C THR A 130 -5.31 1.53 -22.87
N TRP A 131 -6.53 2.02 -23.10
CA TRP A 131 -7.44 2.37 -22.01
C TRP A 131 -7.94 1.14 -21.24
N LEU A 132 -8.18 0.01 -21.90
CA LEU A 132 -8.57 -1.24 -21.23
C LEU A 132 -7.46 -1.78 -20.34
N VAL A 133 -6.18 -1.66 -20.75
CA VAL A 133 -5.05 -1.97 -19.86
C VAL A 133 -5.06 -1.01 -18.67
N ALA A 134 -5.23 0.30 -18.89
CA ALA A 134 -5.24 1.29 -17.81
C ALA A 134 -6.35 1.04 -16.77
N PHE A 135 -7.58 0.79 -17.23
CA PHE A 135 -8.69 0.46 -16.33
C PHE A 135 -8.51 -0.91 -15.68
N GLY A 136 -7.95 -1.89 -16.39
CA GLY A 136 -7.60 -3.20 -15.83
C GLY A 136 -6.67 -3.08 -14.63
N SER A 137 -5.57 -2.32 -14.75
CA SER A 137 -4.63 -2.11 -13.65
C SER A 137 -5.30 -1.44 -12.44
N ASN A 138 -6.22 -0.49 -12.67
CA ASN A 138 -6.99 0.14 -11.59
C ASN A 138 -8.03 -0.80 -10.95
N ILE A 139 -8.68 -1.66 -11.72
CA ILE A 139 -9.64 -2.64 -11.19
C ILE A 139 -8.89 -3.69 -10.35
N SER A 140 -7.66 -4.07 -10.73
CA SER A 140 -6.80 -4.91 -9.87
C SER A 140 -6.52 -4.20 -8.55
N ALA A 141 -6.04 -2.94 -8.62
CA ALA A 141 -5.80 -2.14 -7.43
C ALA A 141 -7.04 -2.01 -6.53
N LEU A 142 -8.24 -1.90 -7.11
CA LEU A 142 -9.50 -1.85 -6.36
C LEU A 142 -9.71 -3.13 -5.54
N TRP A 143 -9.63 -4.30 -6.17
CA TRP A 143 -9.92 -5.57 -5.50
C TRP A 143 -8.87 -5.94 -4.45
N ILE A 144 -7.58 -5.73 -4.74
CA ILE A 144 -6.54 -6.01 -3.76
C ILE A 144 -6.59 -5.05 -2.56
N LEU A 145 -6.92 -3.77 -2.79
CA LEU A 145 -7.11 -2.80 -1.72
C LEU A 145 -8.43 -2.97 -0.99
N ASN A 146 -9.42 -3.60 -1.61
CA ASN A 146 -10.62 -4.04 -0.92
C ASN A 146 -10.33 -5.17 0.07
N ALA A 147 -9.54 -6.17 -0.35
CA ALA A 147 -9.06 -7.24 0.53
C ALA A 147 -8.26 -6.66 1.71
N ASN A 148 -7.29 -5.79 1.41
CA ASN A 148 -6.44 -5.19 2.44
C ASN A 148 -7.17 -4.15 3.32
N GLY A 149 -8.12 -3.40 2.79
CA GLY A 149 -8.97 -2.51 3.57
C GLY A 149 -9.87 -3.26 4.54
N TRP A 150 -10.39 -4.43 4.15
CA TRP A 150 -11.11 -5.33 5.05
C TRP A 150 -10.21 -5.87 6.18
N MET A 151 -8.93 -6.16 5.91
CA MET A 151 -7.99 -6.54 6.98
C MET A 151 -7.83 -5.46 8.05
N GLN A 152 -8.02 -4.18 7.68
CA GLN A 152 -7.93 -3.03 8.56
C GLN A 152 -9.26 -2.74 9.29
N TYR A 153 -10.39 -2.98 8.62
CA TYR A 153 -11.72 -2.78 9.17
C TYR A 153 -12.67 -3.90 8.72
N PRO A 154 -12.79 -5.00 9.49
CA PRO A 154 -13.44 -6.22 9.04
C PRO A 154 -14.97 -6.15 9.15
N THR A 155 -15.61 -5.40 8.24
CA THR A 155 -17.07 -5.31 8.11
C THR A 155 -17.67 -6.46 7.30
N GLY A 156 -18.98 -6.70 7.44
CA GLY A 156 -19.70 -7.67 6.60
C GLY A 156 -19.29 -9.12 6.82
N ALA A 157 -18.78 -9.47 8.00
CA ALA A 157 -18.37 -10.81 8.38
C ALA A 157 -18.81 -11.14 9.81
N HIS A 158 -18.94 -12.44 10.12
CA HIS A 158 -19.23 -12.94 11.46
C HIS A 158 -18.44 -14.23 11.72
N PHE A 159 -18.13 -14.51 12.99
CA PHE A 159 -17.46 -15.76 13.36
C PHE A 159 -18.48 -16.89 13.44
N ASN A 160 -18.19 -18.02 12.79
CA ASN A 160 -19.00 -19.22 12.88
C ASN A 160 -18.28 -20.26 13.75
N ILE A 161 -18.88 -20.59 14.89
CA ILE A 161 -18.34 -21.55 15.86
C ILE A 161 -18.32 -23.00 15.34
N ASP A 162 -19.18 -23.34 14.38
CA ASP A 162 -19.21 -24.69 13.78
C ASP A 162 -18.06 -24.91 12.80
N THR A 163 -17.74 -23.89 12.01
CA THR A 163 -16.69 -23.95 10.99
C THR A 163 -15.35 -23.40 11.49
N LEU A 164 -15.33 -22.79 12.68
CA LEU A 164 -14.17 -22.16 13.32
C LEU A 164 -13.46 -21.11 12.45
N ARG A 165 -14.24 -20.39 11.64
CA ARG A 165 -13.75 -19.37 10.70
C ARG A 165 -14.73 -18.19 10.64
N MET A 166 -14.25 -17.09 10.09
CA MET A 166 -15.09 -15.96 9.69
C MET A 166 -15.83 -16.31 8.40
N GLU A 167 -17.13 -16.03 8.35
CA GLU A 167 -17.99 -16.21 7.18
C GLU A 167 -18.62 -14.89 6.74
N MET A 168 -18.74 -14.71 5.42
CA MET A 168 -19.25 -13.48 4.83
C MET A 168 -20.76 -13.34 5.12
N SER A 169 -21.15 -12.20 5.69
CA SER A 169 -22.57 -11.85 5.88
C SER A 169 -23.07 -10.85 4.85
N SER A 170 -22.21 -9.95 4.34
CA SER A 170 -22.57 -8.94 3.35
C SER A 170 -21.42 -8.63 2.40
N PHE A 171 -21.55 -9.06 1.15
CA PHE A 171 -20.59 -8.69 0.09
C PHE A 171 -20.60 -7.18 -0.19
N SER A 172 -21.74 -6.52 -0.01
CA SER A 172 -21.85 -5.08 -0.21
C SER A 172 -21.01 -4.30 0.81
N ASP A 173 -21.06 -4.70 2.08
CA ASP A 173 -20.29 -4.05 3.15
C ASP A 173 -18.79 -4.28 3.00
N LEU A 174 -18.40 -5.39 2.38
CA LEU A 174 -17.01 -5.66 1.98
C LEU A 174 -16.59 -4.70 0.87
N VAL A 175 -17.32 -4.64 -0.25
CA VAL A 175 -16.97 -3.81 -1.41
C VAL A 175 -16.96 -2.32 -1.07
N PHE A 176 -17.99 -1.83 -0.37
CA PHE A 176 -18.14 -0.41 -0.03
C PHE A 176 -17.55 -0.04 1.34
N ASN A 177 -16.65 -0.88 1.88
CA ASN A 177 -15.93 -0.58 3.10
C ASN A 177 -15.21 0.79 3.01
N PRO A 178 -15.43 1.73 3.95
CA PRO A 178 -14.91 3.09 3.86
C PRO A 178 -13.38 3.14 3.85
N VAL A 179 -12.71 2.27 4.62
CA VAL A 179 -11.25 2.15 4.62
C VAL A 179 -10.75 1.68 3.26
N SER A 180 -11.41 0.68 2.66
CA SER A 180 -11.07 0.22 1.31
C SER A 180 -11.17 1.33 0.27
N GLN A 181 -12.21 2.16 0.33
CA GLN A 181 -12.40 3.28 -0.63
C GLN A 181 -11.28 4.31 -0.51
N VAL A 182 -10.96 4.76 0.69
CA VAL A 182 -9.91 5.76 0.90
C VAL A 182 -8.53 5.19 0.50
N LYS A 183 -8.24 3.94 0.88
CA LYS A 183 -6.99 3.27 0.50
C LYS A 183 -6.86 3.08 -1.00
N PHE A 184 -7.95 2.72 -1.68
CA PHE A 184 -7.98 2.60 -3.14
C PHE A 184 -7.52 3.90 -3.81
N VAL A 185 -8.22 5.00 -3.53
CA VAL A 185 -7.94 6.26 -4.24
C VAL A 185 -6.56 6.81 -3.84
N HIS A 186 -6.19 6.76 -2.55
CA HIS A 186 -4.89 7.25 -2.08
C HIS A 186 -3.71 6.48 -2.72
N THR A 187 -3.80 5.15 -2.78
CA THR A 187 -2.75 4.31 -3.36
C THR A 187 -2.62 4.49 -4.87
N VAL A 188 -3.74 4.50 -5.59
CA VAL A 188 -3.75 4.68 -7.05
C VAL A 188 -3.20 6.05 -7.44
N MET A 189 -3.63 7.12 -6.76
CA MET A 189 -3.11 8.47 -6.99
C MET A 189 -1.62 8.58 -6.68
N SER A 190 -1.14 7.89 -5.64
CA SER A 190 0.31 7.78 -5.36
C SER A 190 1.08 7.06 -6.47
N GLY A 191 0.48 6.04 -7.10
CA GLY A 191 1.01 5.42 -8.33
C GLY A 191 1.09 6.41 -9.49
N TYR A 192 0.07 7.25 -9.67
CA TYR A 192 0.05 8.30 -10.69
C TYR A 192 1.15 9.34 -10.49
N VAL A 193 1.40 9.75 -9.24
CA VAL A 193 2.53 10.61 -8.87
C VAL A 193 3.85 9.95 -9.26
N THR A 194 4.03 8.65 -8.97
CA THR A 194 5.23 7.88 -9.31
C THR A 194 5.48 7.85 -10.82
N GLY A 195 4.47 7.49 -11.63
CA GLY A 195 4.59 7.47 -13.09
C GLY A 195 4.91 8.84 -13.68
N ALA A 196 4.26 9.90 -13.18
CA ALA A 196 4.51 11.26 -13.62
C ALA A 196 5.94 11.71 -13.30
N MET A 197 6.38 11.48 -12.07
CA MET A 197 7.72 11.82 -11.59
C MET A 197 8.80 11.06 -12.38
N PHE A 198 8.56 9.80 -12.74
CA PHE A 198 9.45 9.01 -13.57
C PHE A 198 9.63 9.61 -14.97
N ILE A 199 8.51 9.90 -15.68
CA ILE A 199 8.53 10.52 -17.00
C ILE A 199 9.22 11.90 -16.95
N MET A 200 8.87 12.72 -15.96
CA MET A 200 9.45 14.05 -15.77
C MET A 200 10.96 13.99 -15.50
N SER A 201 11.42 13.06 -14.66
CA SER A 201 12.83 12.92 -14.31
C SER A 201 13.69 12.52 -15.50
N ILE A 202 13.26 11.52 -16.27
CA ILE A 202 13.98 11.08 -17.47
C ILE A 202 13.93 12.18 -18.55
N SER A 203 12.80 12.87 -18.70
CA SER A 203 12.71 14.02 -19.61
C SER A 203 13.63 15.16 -19.19
N ALA A 204 13.73 15.45 -17.89
CA ALA A 204 14.64 16.44 -17.36
C ALA A 204 16.11 16.07 -17.60
N TRP A 205 16.45 14.78 -17.49
CA TRP A 205 17.77 14.26 -17.83
C TRP A 205 18.10 14.47 -19.32
N TYR A 206 17.14 14.25 -20.22
CA TYR A 206 17.31 14.53 -21.65
C TYR A 206 17.56 16.01 -21.93
N LEU A 207 16.76 16.90 -21.34
CA LEU A 207 16.91 18.34 -21.49
C LEU A 207 18.24 18.84 -20.93
N LEU A 208 18.71 18.33 -19.79
CA LEU A 208 20.01 18.68 -19.20
C LEU A 208 21.20 18.28 -20.07
N ARG A 209 21.02 17.24 -20.90
CA ARG A 209 22.01 16.72 -21.85
C ARG A 209 21.86 17.29 -23.26
N GLY A 210 20.86 18.15 -23.51
CA GLY A 210 20.61 18.75 -24.83
C GLY A 210 20.17 17.75 -25.90
N ARG A 211 19.49 16.66 -25.51
CA ARG A 211 19.05 15.57 -26.41
C ARG A 211 17.55 15.36 -26.35
N GLU A 212 16.97 14.71 -27.37
CA GLU A 212 15.56 14.28 -27.39
C GLU A 212 14.56 15.41 -27.09
N ARG A 213 14.92 16.66 -27.43
CA ARG A 213 14.28 17.87 -26.89
C ARG A 213 12.76 17.88 -27.15
N GLU A 214 12.33 17.50 -28.34
CA GLU A 214 10.92 17.53 -28.72
C GLU A 214 10.06 16.59 -27.85
N VAL A 215 10.52 15.34 -27.69
CA VAL A 215 9.88 14.32 -26.86
C VAL A 215 9.96 14.69 -25.39
N ALA A 216 11.12 15.17 -24.93
CA ALA A 216 11.35 15.52 -23.55
C ALA A 216 10.45 16.68 -23.08
N LEU A 217 10.29 17.74 -23.87
CA LEU A 217 9.42 18.86 -23.51
C LEU A 217 7.95 18.45 -23.41
N ARG A 218 7.45 17.65 -24.37
CA ARG A 218 6.05 17.18 -24.38
C ARG A 218 5.79 16.20 -23.25
N SER A 219 6.72 15.26 -23.02
CA SER A 219 6.64 14.29 -21.94
C SER A 219 6.67 14.97 -20.57
N PHE A 220 7.56 15.95 -20.38
CA PHE A 220 7.63 16.74 -19.16
C PHE A 220 6.35 17.55 -18.93
N ALA A 221 5.80 18.17 -19.97
CA ALA A 221 4.56 18.93 -19.86
C ALA A 221 3.38 18.05 -19.42
N ILE A 222 3.16 16.90 -20.09
CA ILE A 222 2.11 15.94 -19.72
C ILE A 222 2.31 15.46 -18.28
N GLY A 223 3.54 15.05 -17.93
CA GLY A 223 3.87 14.59 -16.59
C GLY A 223 3.63 15.65 -15.53
N SER A 224 3.98 16.91 -15.78
CA SER A 224 3.81 18.01 -14.81
C SER A 224 2.34 18.32 -14.53
N VAL A 225 1.47 18.29 -15.55
CA VAL A 225 0.03 18.52 -15.38
C VAL A 225 -0.61 17.33 -14.66
N PHE A 226 -0.40 16.12 -15.18
CA PHE A 226 -0.97 14.90 -14.61
C PHE A 226 -0.47 14.65 -13.18
N GLY A 227 0.84 14.77 -12.95
CA GLY A 227 1.46 14.62 -11.64
C GLY A 227 0.97 15.64 -10.63
N THR A 228 0.82 16.92 -11.00
CA THR A 228 0.32 17.94 -10.07
C THR A 228 -1.12 17.65 -9.65
N LEU A 229 -1.98 17.23 -10.57
CA LEU A 229 -3.35 16.82 -10.22
C LEU A 229 -3.33 15.57 -9.33
N ALA A 230 -2.45 14.61 -9.63
CA ALA A 230 -2.28 13.40 -8.85
C ALA A 230 -1.83 13.70 -7.41
N ILE A 231 -0.79 14.51 -7.20
CA ILE A 231 -0.26 14.80 -5.86
C ILE A 231 -1.23 15.63 -5.01
N LEU A 232 -1.98 16.56 -5.62
CA LEU A 232 -3.03 17.29 -4.92
C LEU A 232 -4.13 16.33 -4.45
N GLY A 233 -4.53 15.39 -5.30
CA GLY A 233 -5.47 14.34 -4.93
C GLY A 233 -4.92 13.44 -3.83
N THR A 234 -3.68 12.96 -3.94
CA THR A 234 -3.02 12.13 -2.92
C THR A 234 -3.01 12.81 -1.55
N LEU A 235 -2.66 14.10 -1.48
CA LEU A 235 -2.59 14.83 -0.21
C LEU A 235 -3.97 15.06 0.40
N GLN A 236 -4.96 15.45 -0.42
CA GLN A 236 -6.34 15.61 0.05
C GLN A 236 -6.93 14.30 0.59
N LEU A 237 -6.66 13.20 -0.09
CA LEU A 237 -7.09 11.87 0.36
C LEU A 237 -6.27 11.36 1.54
N GLY A 238 -5.03 11.83 1.70
CA GLY A 238 -4.22 11.55 2.87
C GLY A 238 -4.82 12.15 4.15
N ASP A 239 -5.36 13.37 4.06
CA ASP A 239 -6.12 14.02 5.14
C ASP A 239 -7.40 13.23 5.48
N SER A 240 -8.20 12.88 4.47
CA SER A 240 -9.40 12.05 4.68
C SER A 240 -9.06 10.66 5.26
N SER A 241 -7.91 10.08 4.87
CA SER A 241 -7.41 8.82 5.45
C SER A 241 -7.02 8.98 6.91
N ALA A 242 -6.33 10.07 7.26
CA ALA A 242 -5.95 10.34 8.65
C ALA A 242 -7.19 10.47 9.55
N TYR A 243 -8.22 11.16 9.08
CA TYR A 243 -9.51 11.28 9.77
C TYR A 243 -10.19 9.91 9.96
N GLU A 244 -10.29 9.10 8.91
CA GLU A 244 -10.92 7.77 8.98
C GLU A 244 -10.16 6.84 9.94
N VAL A 245 -8.82 6.83 9.86
CA VAL A 245 -7.95 6.07 10.77
C VAL A 245 -8.10 6.56 12.21
N ALA A 246 -8.31 7.86 12.45
CA ALA A 246 -8.57 8.39 13.80
C ALA A 246 -9.80 7.75 14.45
N GLN A 247 -10.85 7.49 13.66
CA GLN A 247 -12.12 6.93 14.14
C GLN A 247 -12.05 5.41 14.28
N ILE A 248 -11.45 4.72 13.30
CA ILE A 248 -11.48 3.25 13.22
C ILE A 248 -10.28 2.61 13.92
N GLN A 249 -9.09 3.22 13.84
CA GLN A 249 -7.84 2.70 14.39
C GLN A 249 -7.06 3.78 15.16
N PRO A 250 -7.60 4.29 16.27
CA PRO A 250 -6.97 5.38 17.03
C PRO A 250 -5.56 5.02 17.53
N VAL A 251 -5.27 3.73 17.77
CA VAL A 251 -3.93 3.27 18.16
C VAL A 251 -2.90 3.52 17.05
N ASN A 252 -3.29 3.30 15.78
CA ASN A 252 -2.40 3.50 14.64
C ASN A 252 -2.11 4.99 14.45
N LEU A 253 -3.14 5.85 14.54
CA LEU A 253 -2.95 7.30 14.52
C LEU A 253 -2.08 7.78 15.69
N ALA A 254 -2.36 7.36 16.92
CA ALA A 254 -1.62 7.79 18.10
C ALA A 254 -0.16 7.28 18.09
N GLY A 255 0.08 6.08 17.54
CA GLY A 255 1.40 5.53 17.27
C GLY A 255 2.13 6.30 16.17
N GLY A 256 1.41 6.64 15.10
CA GLY A 256 1.82 7.61 14.11
C GLY A 256 2.27 8.89 14.79
N GLU A 257 1.45 9.55 15.58
CA GLU A 257 1.81 10.81 16.23
C GLU A 257 2.80 10.71 17.38
N GLY A 258 3.11 9.51 17.87
CA GLY A 258 3.87 9.35 19.11
C GLY A 258 3.16 9.99 20.32
N ALA A 259 1.82 10.01 20.31
CA ALA A 259 0.99 10.60 21.35
C ALA A 259 0.77 9.60 22.49
N TRP A 260 1.64 9.62 23.50
CA TRP A 260 1.54 8.72 24.66
C TRP A 260 0.39 9.07 25.61
N GLN A 261 0.19 10.36 25.84
CA GLN A 261 -0.89 10.90 26.66
C GLN A 261 -1.92 11.54 25.75
N THR A 262 -3.17 11.57 26.19
CA THR A 262 -4.25 12.28 25.49
C THR A 262 -3.90 13.76 25.39
N GLU A 263 -3.84 14.25 24.17
CA GLU A 263 -3.51 15.63 23.88
C GLU A 263 -4.78 16.49 24.01
N PRO A 264 -4.79 17.51 24.89
CA PRO A 264 -5.94 18.39 25.02
C PRO A 264 -6.12 19.23 23.75
N ALA A 265 -7.36 19.63 23.49
CA ALA A 265 -7.67 20.58 22.44
C ALA A 265 -7.06 21.97 22.73
N PRO A 266 -6.44 22.65 21.74
CA PRO A 266 -6.19 22.19 20.38
C PRO A 266 -4.98 21.25 20.30
N ALA A 267 -5.19 20.04 19.79
CA ALA A 267 -4.17 18.99 19.80
C ALA A 267 -2.98 19.34 18.88
N PRO A 268 -1.72 19.28 19.38
CA PRO A 268 -0.54 19.60 18.60
C PRO A 268 -0.05 18.42 17.76
N PHE A 269 0.52 18.72 16.59
CA PHE A 269 1.18 17.74 15.71
C PHE A 269 2.65 17.57 16.09
N HIS A 270 3.11 16.33 16.26
CA HIS A 270 4.52 16.07 16.56
C HIS A 270 5.35 16.05 15.27
N LEU A 271 5.99 17.18 14.95
CA LEU A 271 6.86 17.28 13.77
C LEU A 271 8.08 16.36 13.89
N ILE A 272 8.74 16.39 15.05
CA ILE A 272 9.85 15.50 15.39
C ILE A 272 9.64 15.05 16.84
N ALA A 273 9.77 13.76 17.10
CA ALA A 273 9.77 13.21 18.45
C ALA A 273 10.69 11.99 18.51
N TRP A 274 11.10 11.64 19.72
CA TRP A 274 11.83 10.39 19.97
C TRP A 274 11.04 9.51 20.93
N PRO A 275 10.16 8.62 20.42
CA PRO A 275 9.35 7.75 21.24
C PRO A 275 10.20 6.71 21.98
N GLN A 276 9.99 6.58 23.29
CA GLN A 276 10.60 5.56 24.14
C GLN A 276 9.51 4.61 24.65
N GLN A 277 9.36 3.47 23.98
CA GLN A 277 8.29 2.50 24.25
C GLN A 277 8.27 2.04 25.71
N GLU A 278 9.42 1.66 26.26
CA GLU A 278 9.52 1.11 27.62
C GLU A 278 9.12 2.12 28.71
N GLN A 279 9.32 3.40 28.44
CA GLN A 279 9.02 4.50 29.36
C GLN A 279 7.66 5.14 29.05
N GLU A 280 6.99 4.69 27.98
CA GLU A 280 5.70 5.17 27.49
C GLU A 280 5.64 6.71 27.43
N ARG A 281 6.71 7.31 26.90
CA ARG A 281 6.89 8.77 26.74
C ARG A 281 7.79 9.10 25.56
N ASN A 282 7.79 10.36 25.15
CA ASN A 282 8.80 10.88 24.22
C ASN A 282 9.99 11.46 25.00
N ALA A 283 11.21 11.15 24.58
CA ALA A 283 12.42 11.72 25.18
C ALA A 283 12.54 13.23 24.89
N PHE A 284 12.18 13.61 23.66
CA PHE A 284 12.01 14.99 23.23
C PHE A 284 10.92 15.07 22.16
N ALA A 285 10.34 16.25 21.97
CA ALA A 285 9.35 16.51 20.94
C ALA A 285 9.38 17.99 20.48
N VAL A 286 9.28 18.21 19.18
CA VAL A 286 9.01 19.49 18.53
C VAL A 286 7.61 19.44 17.96
N LYS A 287 6.75 20.37 18.39
CA LYS A 287 5.32 20.36 18.11
C LYS A 287 4.89 21.55 17.26
N ILE A 288 3.95 21.33 16.34
CA ILE A 288 3.20 22.39 15.65
C ILE A 288 1.83 22.50 16.33
N PRO A 289 1.47 23.66 16.93
CA PRO A 289 0.19 23.83 17.62
C PRO A 289 -1.00 23.57 16.70
N ALA A 290 -2.07 22.99 17.25
CA ALA A 290 -3.39 22.78 16.62
C ALA A 290 -3.46 21.90 15.35
N LEU A 291 -2.34 21.62 14.68
CA LEU A 291 -2.34 20.93 13.40
C LEU A 291 -2.89 19.49 13.50
N LEU A 292 -2.64 18.78 14.59
CA LEU A 292 -3.17 17.42 14.75
C LEU A 292 -4.69 17.41 14.96
N GLY A 293 -5.24 18.36 15.72
CA GLY A 293 -6.69 18.49 15.86
C GLY A 293 -7.38 18.68 14.50
N ILE A 294 -6.80 19.52 13.65
CA ILE A 294 -7.28 19.75 12.28
C ILE A 294 -7.22 18.46 11.45
N LEU A 295 -6.13 17.71 11.47
CA LEU A 295 -5.95 16.51 10.63
C LEU A 295 -6.73 15.28 11.14
N ALA A 296 -6.75 15.06 12.46
CA ALA A 296 -7.31 13.86 13.07
C ALA A 296 -8.80 13.97 13.38
N THR A 297 -9.27 15.17 13.73
CA THR A 297 -10.66 15.36 14.21
C THR A 297 -11.43 16.41 13.41
N HIS A 298 -10.79 17.08 12.44
CA HIS A 298 -11.35 18.22 11.72
C HIS A 298 -11.91 19.29 12.68
N SER A 299 -11.30 19.45 13.86
CA SER A 299 -11.77 20.29 14.97
C SER A 299 -10.61 20.88 15.76
N LEU A 300 -10.84 22.05 16.34
CA LEU A 300 -9.90 22.69 17.27
C LEU A 300 -10.25 22.43 18.74
N ASP A 301 -11.42 21.85 19.00
CA ASP A 301 -12.01 21.71 20.34
C ASP A 301 -12.12 20.24 20.79
N THR A 302 -11.76 19.30 19.92
CA THR A 302 -11.83 17.86 20.21
C THR A 302 -10.47 17.35 20.69
N PRO A 303 -10.37 16.71 21.87
CA PRO A 303 -9.12 16.10 22.32
C PRO A 303 -8.78 14.84 21.50
N VAL A 304 -7.49 14.54 21.37
CA VAL A 304 -7.02 13.34 20.65
C VAL A 304 -6.54 12.30 21.65
N PRO A 305 -7.16 11.09 21.69
CA PRO A 305 -6.78 10.03 22.62
C PRO A 305 -5.31 9.62 22.47
N GLY A 306 -4.62 9.47 23.60
CA GLY A 306 -3.25 8.97 23.65
C GLY A 306 -3.16 7.45 23.84
N LEU A 307 -2.00 6.90 23.54
CA LEU A 307 -1.73 5.46 23.61
C LEU A 307 -1.98 4.84 24.99
N LYS A 308 -1.75 5.57 26.10
CA LYS A 308 -2.02 5.05 27.44
C LYS A 308 -3.51 4.81 27.69
N ASN A 309 -4.35 5.77 27.32
CA ASN A 309 -5.80 5.63 27.44
C ASN A 309 -6.30 4.49 26.56
N LEU A 310 -5.84 4.43 25.30
CA LEU A 310 -6.20 3.37 24.37
C LEU A 310 -5.73 1.99 24.84
N MET A 311 -4.57 1.90 25.49
CA MET A 311 -4.06 0.68 26.10
C MET A 311 -4.92 0.25 27.30
N ASP A 312 -5.39 1.18 28.11
CA ASP A 312 -6.30 0.88 29.23
C ASP A 312 -7.66 0.37 28.73
N ASP A 313 -8.18 0.91 27.62
CA ASP A 313 -9.40 0.47 26.96
C ASP A 313 -9.33 -0.97 26.42
N THR A 314 -8.13 -1.54 26.26
CA THR A 314 -7.97 -2.95 25.87
C THR A 314 -8.23 -3.93 27.00
N LEU A 315 -8.13 -3.54 28.28
CA LEU A 315 -8.29 -4.47 29.41
C LEU A 315 -9.70 -5.09 29.50
N PRO A 316 -10.80 -4.32 29.38
CA PRO A 316 -12.14 -4.91 29.32
C PRO A 316 -12.29 -5.91 28.17
N ARG A 317 -11.73 -5.60 26.99
CA ARG A 317 -11.78 -6.49 25.81
C ARG A 317 -10.98 -7.77 26.03
N LEU A 318 -9.80 -7.71 26.66
CA LEU A 318 -9.02 -8.90 27.04
C LEU A 318 -9.79 -9.80 28.02
N LYS A 319 -10.52 -9.21 28.97
CA LYS A 319 -11.34 -9.98 29.93
C LYS A 319 -12.52 -10.66 29.25
N ARG A 320 -13.26 -9.95 28.39
CA ARG A 320 -14.34 -10.54 27.58
C ARG A 320 -13.82 -11.58 26.59
N GLY A 321 -12.69 -11.32 25.95
CA GLY A 321 -12.05 -12.25 25.04
C GLY A 321 -11.58 -13.54 25.72
N ARG A 322 -11.11 -13.45 26.97
CA ARG A 322 -10.83 -14.64 27.80
C ARG A 322 -12.08 -15.49 28.02
N GLU A 323 -13.21 -14.85 28.36
CA GLU A 323 -14.49 -15.53 28.52
C GLU A 323 -14.93 -16.21 27.22
N ALA A 324 -14.87 -15.49 26.09
CA ALA A 324 -15.16 -16.03 24.77
C ALA A 324 -14.29 -17.25 24.43
N TRP A 325 -12.99 -17.18 24.73
CA TRP A 325 -12.05 -18.27 24.52
C TRP A 325 -12.39 -19.52 25.34
N LEU A 326 -12.73 -19.35 26.63
CA LEU A 326 -13.10 -20.48 27.50
C LEU A 326 -14.41 -21.12 27.04
N LEU A 327 -15.42 -20.31 26.71
CA LEU A 327 -16.69 -20.79 26.17
C LEU A 327 -16.50 -21.52 24.83
N MET A 328 -15.63 -20.99 23.95
CA MET A 328 -15.26 -21.66 22.69
C MET A 328 -14.65 -23.05 22.94
N GLN A 329 -13.75 -23.18 23.94
CA GLN A 329 -13.18 -24.48 24.30
C GLN A 329 -14.24 -25.43 24.87
N GLU A 330 -15.14 -24.93 25.71
CA GLU A 330 -16.24 -25.72 26.27
C GLU A 330 -17.19 -26.24 25.18
N ILE A 331 -17.51 -25.40 24.19
CA ILE A 331 -18.29 -25.79 23.00
C ILE A 331 -17.53 -26.85 22.18
N ALA A 332 -16.23 -26.66 21.96
CA ALA A 332 -15.39 -27.61 21.24
C ALA A 332 -15.25 -28.97 21.96
N GLN A 333 -15.36 -28.99 23.29
CA GLN A 333 -15.41 -30.21 24.12
C GLN A 333 -16.79 -30.88 24.12
N GLY A 334 -17.79 -30.28 23.46
CA GLY A 334 -19.10 -30.88 23.22
C GLY A 334 -20.26 -30.31 24.04
N ASN A 335 -20.02 -29.37 24.96
CA ASN A 335 -21.12 -28.71 25.69
C ASN A 335 -21.73 -27.60 24.83
N ARG A 336 -22.80 -27.95 24.11
CA ARG A 336 -23.53 -27.04 23.21
C ARG A 336 -24.93 -26.69 23.74
N SER A 337 -25.06 -26.54 25.05
CA SER A 337 -26.33 -26.10 25.65
C SER A 337 -26.70 -24.69 25.17
N PRO A 338 -28.01 -24.36 25.02
CA PRO A 338 -28.44 -23.02 24.62
C PRO A 338 -27.88 -21.91 25.51
N GLN A 339 -27.65 -22.18 26.79
CA GLN A 339 -27.05 -21.26 27.74
C GLN A 339 -25.60 -20.92 27.37
N VAL A 340 -24.78 -21.93 27.05
CA VAL A 340 -23.37 -21.74 26.67
C VAL A 340 -23.25 -21.03 25.33
N LEU A 341 -24.09 -21.41 24.35
CA LEU A 341 -24.09 -20.75 23.03
C LEU A 341 -24.50 -19.27 23.14
N ASN A 342 -25.56 -18.96 23.89
CA ASN A 342 -25.98 -17.57 24.11
C ASN A 342 -24.92 -16.75 24.87
N ALA A 343 -24.26 -17.37 25.86
CA ALA A 343 -23.15 -16.73 26.56
C ALA A 343 -21.99 -16.43 25.60
N PHE A 344 -21.63 -17.38 24.72
CA PHE A 344 -20.57 -17.19 23.73
C PHE A 344 -20.91 -16.06 22.75
N HIS A 345 -22.11 -16.06 22.16
CA HIS A 345 -22.54 -15.01 21.23
C HIS A 345 -22.54 -13.60 21.86
N ALA A 346 -22.71 -13.49 23.19
CA ALA A 346 -22.62 -12.20 23.87
C ALA A 346 -21.19 -11.62 23.93
N VAL A 347 -20.16 -12.46 23.75
CA VAL A 347 -18.74 -12.08 23.89
C VAL A 347 -17.89 -12.42 22.66
N GLU A 348 -18.43 -13.10 21.64
CA GLU A 348 -17.70 -13.57 20.47
C GLU A 348 -16.94 -12.47 19.72
N GLY A 349 -17.45 -11.24 19.73
CA GLY A 349 -16.81 -10.08 19.10
C GLY A 349 -15.43 -9.69 19.71
N ASP A 350 -15.12 -10.17 20.91
CA ASP A 350 -13.82 -9.96 21.56
C ASP A 350 -12.95 -11.25 21.54
N LEU A 351 -13.35 -12.31 20.82
CA LEU A 351 -12.58 -13.56 20.74
C LEU A 351 -11.13 -13.32 20.30
N GLY A 352 -10.89 -12.42 19.35
CA GLY A 352 -9.54 -12.06 18.91
C GLY A 352 -8.63 -11.54 20.01
N TYR A 353 -9.18 -10.83 21.00
CA TYR A 353 -8.45 -10.40 22.21
C TYR A 353 -8.17 -11.58 23.15
N GLY A 354 -9.06 -12.58 23.20
CA GLY A 354 -8.79 -13.85 23.87
C GLY A 354 -7.61 -14.59 23.26
N ILE A 355 -7.56 -14.65 21.91
CA ILE A 355 -6.41 -15.20 21.17
C ILE A 355 -5.16 -14.37 21.49
N LEU A 356 -5.22 -13.04 21.47
CA LEU A 356 -4.06 -12.20 21.81
C LEU A 356 -3.53 -12.50 23.23
N LEU A 357 -4.43 -12.63 24.20
CA LEU A 357 -4.08 -12.94 25.59
C LEU A 357 -3.42 -14.32 25.74
N ALA A 358 -3.86 -15.32 24.98
CA ALA A 358 -3.32 -16.68 25.03
C ALA A 358 -1.82 -16.75 24.71
N LYS A 359 -1.27 -15.77 23.98
CA LYS A 359 0.19 -15.63 23.78
C LYS A 359 0.96 -15.42 25.08
N TYR A 360 0.36 -14.70 26.04
CA TYR A 360 0.97 -14.28 27.30
C TYR A 360 0.52 -15.14 28.49
N ALA A 361 -0.66 -15.75 28.39
CA ALA A 361 -1.28 -16.57 29.42
C ALA A 361 -1.61 -17.98 28.90
N PRO A 362 -0.70 -18.96 29.08
CA PRO A 362 -0.93 -20.33 28.64
C PRO A 362 -2.11 -21.01 29.35
N ASP A 363 -2.34 -20.68 30.63
CA ASP A 363 -3.51 -21.12 31.40
C ASP A 363 -4.56 -20.01 31.47
N MET A 364 -5.57 -20.12 30.62
CA MET A 364 -6.68 -19.16 30.54
C MET A 364 -7.63 -19.27 31.74
N ASN A 365 -7.55 -20.30 32.59
CA ASN A 365 -8.34 -20.38 33.82
C ASN A 365 -7.76 -19.52 34.95
N HIS A 366 -6.45 -19.25 34.92
CA HIS A 366 -5.74 -18.52 35.99
C HIS A 366 -4.84 -17.41 35.43
N VAL A 367 -5.43 -16.45 34.72
CA VAL A 367 -4.69 -15.32 34.15
C VAL A 367 -4.32 -14.31 35.25
N THR A 368 -3.03 -14.00 35.38
CA THR A 368 -2.52 -13.06 36.39
C THR A 368 -2.66 -11.60 35.92
N PRO A 369 -2.68 -10.61 36.84
CA PRO A 369 -2.66 -9.19 36.47
C PRO A 369 -1.45 -8.79 35.61
N GLU A 370 -0.30 -9.44 35.80
CA GLU A 370 0.91 -9.18 35.00
C GLU A 370 0.76 -9.65 33.56
N GLN A 371 0.12 -10.81 33.34
CA GLN A 371 -0.18 -11.32 32.00
C GLN A 371 -1.15 -10.41 31.25
N TYR A 372 -2.18 -9.88 31.92
CA TYR A 372 -3.05 -8.85 31.33
C TYR A 372 -2.24 -7.61 30.93
N ARG A 373 -1.40 -7.07 31.81
CA ARG A 373 -0.57 -5.90 31.48
C ARG A 373 0.39 -6.17 30.31
N ALA A 374 0.97 -7.37 30.24
CA ALA A 374 1.82 -7.77 29.13
C ALA A 374 1.04 -7.82 27.80
N ALA A 375 -0.20 -8.35 27.82
CA ALA A 375 -1.08 -8.36 26.66
C ALA A 375 -1.54 -6.96 26.25
N GLN A 376 -1.88 -6.08 27.20
CA GLN A 376 -2.22 -4.68 26.92
C GLN A 376 -1.06 -3.95 26.22
N ARG A 377 0.17 -4.09 26.72
CA ARG A 377 1.37 -3.54 26.07
C ARG A 377 1.62 -4.17 24.71
N GLY A 378 1.38 -5.48 24.59
CA GLY A 378 1.49 -6.22 23.34
C GLY A 378 0.46 -5.85 22.28
N ALA A 379 -0.66 -5.24 22.67
CA ALA A 379 -1.69 -4.74 21.77
C ALA A 379 -1.29 -3.46 21.03
N ILE A 380 -0.24 -2.77 21.48
CA ILE A 380 0.26 -1.53 20.89
C ILE A 380 1.49 -1.85 20.02
N PRO A 381 1.52 -1.43 18.74
CA PRO A 381 2.69 -1.61 17.88
C PRO A 381 3.88 -0.79 18.41
N GLN A 382 5.10 -1.10 17.93
CA GLN A 382 6.25 -0.25 18.27
C GLN A 382 6.05 1.15 17.68
N VAL A 383 6.05 2.16 18.54
CA VAL A 383 5.68 3.53 18.18
C VAL A 383 6.74 4.19 17.30
N ALA A 384 8.03 4.02 17.61
CA ALA A 384 9.09 4.74 16.89
C ALA A 384 9.15 4.40 15.38
N PRO A 385 9.08 3.13 14.93
CA PRO A 385 9.00 2.81 13.51
C PRO A 385 7.78 3.41 12.80
N VAL A 386 6.59 3.34 13.41
CA VAL A 386 5.36 3.92 12.83
C VAL A 386 5.48 5.44 12.73
N PHE A 387 5.96 6.09 13.78
CA PHE A 387 6.20 7.53 13.83
C PHE A 387 7.11 7.99 12.69
N TRP A 388 8.30 7.40 12.54
CA TRP A 388 9.26 7.84 11.55
C TRP A 388 8.83 7.56 10.12
N SER A 389 8.17 6.42 9.88
CA SER A 389 7.62 6.10 8.56
C SER A 389 6.56 7.13 8.13
N PHE A 390 5.68 7.56 9.03
CA PHE A 390 4.73 8.64 8.73
C PHE A 390 5.44 9.97 8.38
N ARG A 391 6.52 10.35 9.09
CA ARG A 391 7.29 11.59 8.82
C ARG A 391 7.99 11.53 7.47
N ILE A 392 8.58 10.38 7.15
CA ILE A 392 9.24 10.16 5.86
C ILE A 392 8.21 10.29 4.73
N MET A 393 7.06 9.65 4.87
CA MET A 393 5.98 9.71 3.88
C MET A 393 5.49 11.15 3.66
N VAL A 394 5.07 11.85 4.73
CA VAL A 394 4.55 13.22 4.64
C VAL A 394 5.62 14.20 4.15
N GLY A 395 6.87 14.05 4.60
CA GLY A 395 7.99 14.87 4.16
C GLY A 395 8.29 14.71 2.66
N CYS A 396 8.34 13.46 2.17
CA CYS A 396 8.54 13.19 0.75
C CYS A 396 7.34 13.68 -0.09
N GLY A 397 6.10 13.45 0.36
CA GLY A 397 4.89 13.93 -0.32
C GLY A 397 4.84 15.45 -0.43
N SER A 398 5.20 16.16 0.64
CA SER A 398 5.29 17.63 0.66
C SER A 398 6.36 18.14 -0.30
N LEU A 399 7.52 17.49 -0.34
CA LEU A 399 8.59 17.85 -1.28
C LEU A 399 8.17 17.60 -2.74
N LEU A 400 7.50 16.48 -3.01
CA LEU A 400 6.96 16.15 -4.33
C LEU A 400 5.92 17.19 -4.80
N LEU A 401 5.04 17.65 -3.91
CA LEU A 401 4.10 18.73 -4.23
C LEU A 401 4.84 19.99 -4.70
N VAL A 402 5.87 20.42 -3.97
CA VAL A 402 6.67 21.60 -4.34
C VAL A 402 7.34 21.40 -5.69
N VAL A 403 7.95 20.24 -5.93
CA VAL A 403 8.60 19.90 -7.21
C VAL A 403 7.62 19.94 -8.37
N MET A 404 6.43 19.33 -8.20
CA MET A 404 5.40 19.26 -9.23
C MET A 404 4.77 20.63 -9.53
N LEU A 405 4.51 21.44 -8.50
CA LEU A 405 4.02 22.81 -8.67
C LEU A 405 5.03 23.68 -9.41
N ILE A 406 6.31 23.63 -9.05
CA ILE A 406 7.36 24.36 -9.76
C ILE A 406 7.44 23.88 -11.21
N ALA A 407 7.43 22.57 -11.45
CA ALA A 407 7.44 22.01 -12.79
C ALA A 407 6.24 22.47 -13.62
N LEU A 408 5.03 22.47 -13.04
CA LEU A 408 3.81 22.95 -13.68
C LEU A 408 3.89 24.44 -14.03
N ILE A 409 4.34 25.29 -13.10
CA ILE A 409 4.51 26.72 -13.34
C ILE A 409 5.47 26.96 -14.52
N GLN A 410 6.56 26.21 -14.60
CA GLN A 410 7.52 26.31 -15.70
C GLN A 410 6.96 25.78 -17.03
N THR A 411 6.12 24.73 -16.99
CA THR A 411 5.36 24.24 -18.14
C THR A 411 4.39 25.31 -18.65
N LEU A 412 3.59 25.91 -17.78
CA LEU A 412 2.61 26.95 -18.13
C LEU A 412 3.26 28.23 -18.66
N ARG A 413 4.46 28.57 -18.17
CA ARG A 413 5.26 29.70 -18.68
C ARG A 413 5.98 29.39 -19.99
N MET A 414 5.94 28.15 -20.48
CA MET A 414 6.71 27.70 -21.65
C MET A 414 8.23 27.87 -21.47
N ARG A 415 8.72 27.69 -20.24
CA ARG A 415 10.13 27.90 -19.83
C ARG A 415 10.75 26.66 -19.16
N ILE A 416 10.35 25.46 -19.58
CA ILE A 416 10.81 24.19 -19.00
C ILE A 416 12.33 24.05 -19.10
N ASP A 417 12.92 24.36 -20.26
CA ASP A 417 14.34 24.17 -20.55
C ASP A 417 15.22 25.39 -20.22
N GLN A 418 14.66 26.49 -19.73
CA GLN A 418 15.41 27.71 -19.41
C GLN A 418 16.13 27.64 -18.05
N HIS A 419 15.63 26.83 -17.11
CA HIS A 419 16.14 26.79 -15.74
C HIS A 419 16.70 25.41 -15.39
N ARG A 420 18.03 25.26 -15.53
CA ARG A 420 18.72 23.98 -15.26
C ARG A 420 18.53 23.46 -13.83
N TRP A 421 18.30 24.35 -12.86
CA TRP A 421 18.06 23.95 -11.47
C TRP A 421 16.74 23.20 -11.31
N VAL A 422 15.68 23.58 -12.05
CA VAL A 422 14.38 22.89 -12.03
C VAL A 422 14.53 21.47 -12.59
N LEU A 423 15.27 21.34 -13.69
CA LEU A 423 15.54 20.03 -14.29
C LEU A 423 16.36 19.13 -13.36
N ARG A 424 17.38 19.68 -12.68
CA ARG A 424 18.16 18.94 -11.68
C ARG A 424 17.30 18.53 -10.49
N MET A 425 16.53 19.46 -9.93
CA MET A 425 15.62 19.20 -8.82
C MET A 425 14.64 18.08 -9.18
N THR A 426 14.02 18.15 -10.35
CA THR A 426 13.12 17.10 -10.85
C THR A 426 13.85 15.77 -10.95
N LEU A 427 15.00 15.71 -11.62
CA LEU A 427 15.77 14.48 -11.79
C LEU A 427 16.17 13.84 -10.44
N TRP A 428 16.65 14.63 -9.49
CA TRP A 428 17.07 14.14 -8.18
C TRP A 428 15.91 13.76 -7.27
N SER A 429 14.69 14.22 -7.58
CA SER A 429 13.46 13.85 -6.88
C SER A 429 12.91 12.49 -7.32
N LEU A 430 13.52 11.84 -8.31
CA LEU A 430 13.09 10.55 -8.84
C LEU A 430 12.84 9.50 -7.73
N PRO A 431 13.70 9.29 -6.71
CA PRO A 431 13.47 8.24 -5.71
C PRO A 431 12.35 8.54 -4.70
N LEU A 432 11.92 9.81 -4.57
CA LEU A 432 11.01 10.24 -3.50
C LEU A 432 9.65 9.54 -3.50
N PRO A 433 8.98 9.28 -4.66
CA PRO A 433 7.70 8.58 -4.65
C PRO A 433 7.81 7.17 -4.08
N TRP A 434 8.85 6.41 -4.46
CA TRP A 434 9.10 5.08 -3.90
C TRP A 434 9.33 5.14 -2.39
N ILE A 435 10.20 6.05 -1.93
CA ILE A 435 10.46 6.21 -0.48
C ILE A 435 9.18 6.55 0.29
N ALA A 436 8.36 7.46 -0.24
CA ALA A 436 7.10 7.85 0.38
C ALA A 436 6.11 6.68 0.45
N ILE A 437 5.98 5.94 -0.64
CA ILE A 437 5.05 4.81 -0.77
C ILE A 437 5.46 3.66 0.17
N GLU A 438 6.73 3.26 0.17
CA GLU A 438 7.21 2.19 1.05
C GLU A 438 7.05 2.58 2.54
N ALA A 439 7.32 3.84 2.87
CA ALA A 439 7.10 4.35 4.22
C ALA A 439 5.60 4.37 4.60
N GLY A 440 4.72 4.73 3.67
CA GLY A 440 3.26 4.70 3.86
C GLY A 440 2.69 3.29 4.05
N TRP A 441 3.15 2.33 3.24
CA TRP A 441 2.81 0.91 3.42
C TRP A 441 3.32 0.37 4.74
N PHE A 442 4.58 0.67 5.08
CA PHE A 442 5.13 0.25 6.36
C PHE A 442 4.32 0.82 7.53
N MET A 443 4.00 2.12 7.52
CA MET A 443 3.17 2.75 8.54
C MET A 443 1.82 2.02 8.67
N THR A 444 1.15 1.76 7.56
CA THR A 444 -0.19 1.17 7.55
C THR A 444 -0.22 -0.28 8.02
N GLU A 445 0.75 -1.09 7.56
CA GLU A 445 0.77 -2.54 7.82
C GLU A 445 1.48 -2.89 9.12
N PHE A 446 2.55 -2.18 9.47
CA PHE A 446 3.21 -2.31 10.76
C PHE A 446 2.39 -1.67 11.88
N GLY A 447 1.67 -0.58 11.59
CA GLY A 447 0.72 0.06 12.52
C GLY A 447 -0.48 -0.81 12.89
N ARG A 448 -0.84 -1.80 12.06
CA ARG A 448 -1.85 -2.82 12.39
C ARG A 448 -1.37 -3.87 13.39
N GLN A 449 -0.06 -4.01 13.59
CA GLN A 449 0.47 -4.99 14.56
C GLN A 449 -0.10 -4.73 15.96
N PRO A 450 -0.49 -5.77 16.72
CA PRO A 450 -0.15 -7.20 16.54
C PRO A 450 -1.15 -8.00 15.68
N TRP A 451 -2.03 -7.35 14.93
CA TRP A 451 -3.13 -8.00 14.21
C TRP A 451 -2.77 -8.33 12.76
N ALA A 452 -3.08 -9.56 12.34
CA ALA A 452 -3.16 -9.91 10.92
C ALA A 452 -4.47 -9.37 10.32
N ILE A 453 -5.59 -9.57 11.03
CA ILE A 453 -6.88 -8.92 10.80
C ILE A 453 -7.23 -8.14 12.05
N GLN A 454 -7.44 -6.83 11.92
CA GLN A 454 -7.67 -5.92 13.04
C GLN A 454 -8.72 -6.47 14.01
N ASP A 455 -8.38 -6.54 15.29
CA ASP A 455 -9.20 -7.02 16.41
C ASP A 455 -9.72 -8.47 16.36
N ILE A 456 -9.51 -9.18 15.25
CA ILE A 456 -10.05 -10.53 15.00
C ILE A 456 -8.96 -11.59 15.11
N LEU A 457 -7.86 -11.42 14.39
CA LEU A 457 -6.85 -12.47 14.24
C LEU A 457 -5.43 -11.91 14.50
N PRO A 458 -4.81 -12.23 15.65
CA PRO A 458 -3.42 -11.85 15.92
C PRO A 458 -2.42 -12.52 14.97
N THR A 459 -1.38 -11.79 14.57
CA THR A 459 -0.33 -12.28 13.64
C THR A 459 0.38 -13.54 14.17
N TRP A 460 0.55 -13.65 15.49
CA TRP A 460 1.21 -14.82 16.09
C TRP A 460 0.44 -16.12 15.90
N TYR A 461 -0.88 -16.04 15.74
CA TYR A 461 -1.78 -17.19 15.56
C TYR A 461 -2.05 -17.51 14.08
N ALA A 462 -1.73 -16.59 13.16
CA ALA A 462 -2.13 -16.66 11.76
C ALA A 462 -1.17 -17.47 10.85
N HIS A 463 0.01 -17.81 11.35
CA HIS A 463 1.10 -18.41 10.57
C HIS A 463 0.93 -19.93 10.33
N SER A 464 1.57 -20.44 9.27
CA SER A 464 1.67 -21.88 9.00
C SER A 464 2.59 -22.59 10.01
N ALA A 465 2.31 -23.87 10.29
CA ALA A 465 3.19 -24.74 11.06
C ALA A 465 4.42 -25.18 10.22
N LEU A 466 5.40 -24.27 10.08
CA LEU A 466 6.64 -24.47 9.33
C LEU A 466 7.87 -24.50 10.26
N THR A 467 8.97 -25.05 9.77
CA THR A 467 10.27 -24.97 10.46
C THR A 467 11.04 -23.71 10.08
N PRO A 468 11.86 -23.14 10.99
CA PRO A 468 12.72 -22.00 10.66
C PRO A 468 13.63 -22.26 9.45
N GLY A 469 14.09 -23.50 9.24
CA GLY A 469 14.93 -23.87 8.10
C GLY A 469 14.22 -23.76 6.74
N GLN A 470 12.94 -24.16 6.66
CA GLN A 470 12.14 -24.01 5.44
C GLN A 470 11.91 -22.54 5.08
N LEU A 471 11.62 -21.70 6.09
CA LEU A 471 11.43 -20.27 5.90
C LEU A 471 12.74 -19.56 5.52
N ALA A 472 13.84 -19.86 6.20
CA ALA A 472 15.14 -19.29 5.86
C ALA A 472 15.58 -19.66 4.44
N PHE A 473 15.39 -20.91 4.02
CA PHE A 473 15.70 -21.36 2.66
C PHE A 473 14.85 -20.62 1.61
N SER A 474 13.53 -20.62 1.76
CA SER A 474 12.63 -19.98 0.80
C SER A 474 12.81 -18.46 0.75
N MET A 475 13.03 -17.81 1.90
CA MET A 475 13.33 -16.38 1.98
C MET A 475 14.66 -16.06 1.27
N GLY A 476 15.71 -16.84 1.52
CA GLY A 476 17.00 -16.68 0.85
C GLY A 476 16.90 -16.84 -0.67
N LEU A 477 16.13 -17.83 -1.14
CA LEU A 477 15.88 -18.06 -2.56
C LEU A 477 15.14 -16.89 -3.22
N ILE A 478 14.02 -16.45 -2.61
CA ILE A 478 13.22 -15.33 -3.12
C ILE A 478 14.06 -14.05 -3.17
N LEU A 479 14.79 -13.73 -2.09
CA LEU A 479 15.65 -12.54 -2.04
C LEU A 479 16.78 -12.59 -3.07
N GLY A 480 17.42 -13.75 -3.26
CA GLY A 480 18.46 -13.92 -4.26
C GLY A 480 17.94 -13.68 -5.67
N LEU A 481 16.80 -14.28 -6.02
CA LEU A 481 16.16 -14.10 -7.33
C LEU A 481 15.68 -12.66 -7.53
N TYR A 482 15.04 -12.05 -6.53
CA TYR A 482 14.54 -10.69 -6.63
C TYR A 482 15.66 -9.67 -6.77
N THR A 483 16.78 -9.88 -6.08
CA THR A 483 17.98 -9.04 -6.23
C THR A 483 18.54 -9.14 -7.65
N LEU A 484 18.63 -10.36 -8.20
CA LEU A 484 19.08 -10.57 -9.58
C LEU A 484 18.16 -9.88 -10.59
N PHE A 485 16.85 -10.04 -10.42
CA PHE A 485 15.84 -9.42 -11.28
C PHE A 485 15.87 -7.90 -11.19
N LEU A 486 15.98 -7.33 -9.99
CA LEU A 486 16.09 -5.89 -9.80
C LEU A 486 17.35 -5.32 -10.49
N ILE A 487 18.49 -6.01 -10.39
CA ILE A 487 19.72 -5.60 -11.10
C ILE A 487 19.50 -5.61 -12.62
N ALA A 488 18.87 -6.66 -13.15
CA ALA A 488 18.58 -6.78 -14.58
C ALA A 488 17.60 -5.70 -15.06
N GLU A 489 16.54 -5.44 -14.29
CA GLU A 489 15.53 -4.41 -14.55
C GLU A 489 16.17 -3.03 -14.59
N VAL A 490 16.93 -2.64 -13.56
CA VAL A 490 17.57 -1.33 -13.47
C VAL A 490 18.55 -1.16 -14.62
N TYR A 491 19.30 -2.21 -14.97
CA TYR A 491 20.18 -2.20 -16.13
C TYR A 491 19.40 -1.94 -17.43
N LEU A 492 18.28 -2.65 -17.67
CA LEU A 492 17.47 -2.49 -18.87
C LEU A 492 16.80 -1.12 -18.93
N MET A 493 16.22 -0.65 -17.82
CA MET A 493 15.66 0.70 -17.69
C MET A 493 16.70 1.76 -18.03
N GLN A 494 17.89 1.69 -17.43
CA GLN A 494 18.96 2.64 -17.72
C GLN A 494 19.44 2.54 -19.16
N LYS A 495 19.58 1.33 -19.71
CA LYS A 495 20.01 1.11 -21.09
C LYS A 495 19.04 1.77 -22.07
N TYR A 496 17.74 1.48 -21.97
CA TYR A 496 16.75 2.02 -22.91
C TYR A 496 16.44 3.50 -22.67
N ALA A 497 16.45 3.96 -21.42
CA ALA A 497 16.38 5.39 -21.13
C ALA A 497 17.59 6.13 -21.71
N ARG A 498 18.81 5.58 -21.64
CA ARG A 498 20.02 6.18 -22.25
C ARG A 498 20.00 6.13 -23.78
N LEU A 499 19.44 5.10 -24.40
CA LEU A 499 19.29 5.07 -25.86
C LEU A 499 18.31 6.13 -26.37
N GLY A 500 17.19 6.32 -25.67
CA GLY A 500 16.19 7.33 -25.99
C GLY A 500 15.27 6.98 -27.18
N PRO A 501 14.28 7.85 -27.46
CA PRO A 501 13.28 7.67 -28.52
C PRO A 501 13.88 7.59 -29.93
N SER A 502 14.85 8.43 -30.29
CA SER A 502 15.40 8.48 -31.65
C SER A 502 16.01 7.16 -32.10
N ALA A 503 16.70 6.44 -31.22
CA ALA A 503 17.28 5.13 -31.55
C ALA A 503 16.21 4.10 -31.94
N MET A 504 15.00 4.18 -31.38
CA MET A 504 13.90 3.28 -31.74
C MET A 504 13.21 3.66 -33.05
N GLN A 505 13.09 4.95 -33.34
CA GLN A 505 12.57 5.41 -34.62
C GLN A 505 13.43 4.89 -35.78
N HIS A 506 14.76 4.97 -35.64
CA HIS A 506 15.70 4.46 -36.65
C HIS A 506 15.58 2.94 -36.85
N GLN A 507 15.46 2.16 -35.77
CA GLN A 507 15.25 0.70 -35.88
C GLN A 507 13.93 0.35 -36.59
N GLN A 508 12.86 1.09 -36.31
CA GLN A 508 11.56 0.86 -36.95
C GLN A 508 11.57 1.22 -38.43
N GLN A 509 12.22 2.33 -38.80
CA GLN A 509 12.39 2.70 -40.20
C GLN A 509 13.19 1.63 -40.96
N ALA A 510 14.26 1.10 -40.36
CA ALA A 510 15.04 0.02 -40.96
C ALA A 510 14.24 -1.28 -41.12
N GLN A 511 13.40 -1.64 -40.15
CA GLN A 511 12.52 -2.82 -40.20
C GLN A 511 11.35 -2.70 -41.18
N GLN A 512 10.97 -1.47 -41.57
CA GLN A 512 9.92 -1.23 -42.58
C GLN A 512 10.49 -1.16 -44.00
N GLN A 513 11.81 -1.04 -44.15
CA GLN A 513 12.51 -0.91 -45.43
C GLN A 513 13.17 -2.20 -45.92
N GLY A 514 13.29 -3.22 -45.06
CA GLY A 514 13.74 -4.58 -45.41
C GLY A 514 12.62 -5.57 -45.19
#